data_AF-A0A4Y1ZV97-F1
#
_entry.id   AF-A0A4Y1ZV97-F1
#
_cell.length_a   1.000
_cell.length_b   1.000
_cell.length_c   1.000
_cell.angle_alpha   90.00
_cell.angle_beta   90.00
_cell.angle_gamma   90.00
#
_symmetry.space_group_name_H-M   'P 1'
#
loop_
_entity.id
_entity.type
_entity.pdbx_description
1 polymer ?
#
loop_
_entity_poly.entity_id
_entity_poly.type
_entity_poly.pdbx_seq_one_letter_code
_entity_poly.pdbx_strand_id
1 'polypeptide(L)'
;MCALESERDFGAWLLDIGDIDFSSVTPQELKGRAILTVNNERSMEINNKVLEFMPGNETVFKAVDMIMSEDPQDQLTFPEEFLNSLTPTGLPPYELKLKIGCIIMLSRH
;
A
#
# COMPACT_ATOMS: atom_id res chain seq x y z
N MET A 1 -0.21 30.03 5.74
CA MET A 1 -1.67 29.99 5.64
C MET A 1 -2.00 30.42 4.21
N CYS A 2 -1.99 29.48 3.27
CA CYS A 2 -2.32 29.76 1.86
C CYS A 2 -3.77 29.37 1.64
N ALA A 3 -4.54 30.35 1.17
CA ALA A 3 -5.95 30.23 0.88
C ALA A 3 -6.17 29.19 -0.21
N LEU A 4 -7.24 28.42 -0.04
CA LEU A 4 -7.87 27.61 -1.08
C LEU A 4 -8.31 28.57 -2.20
N GLU A 5 -7.55 28.63 -3.29
CA GLU A 5 -8.03 29.21 -4.53
C GLU A 5 -9.06 28.22 -5.13
N SER A 6 -10.28 28.74 -5.25
CA SER A 6 -11.44 28.34 -6.05
C SER A 6 -11.87 26.85 -6.17
N GLU A 7 -13.16 26.59 -5.95
CA GLU A 7 -13.81 25.29 -6.23
C GLU A 7 -13.70 24.83 -7.71
N ARG A 8 -13.29 25.70 -8.65
CA ARG A 8 -12.96 25.29 -10.03
C ARG A 8 -11.67 24.50 -10.10
N ASP A 9 -10.77 24.70 -9.15
CA ASP A 9 -9.50 23.99 -9.05
C ASP A 9 -9.69 22.59 -8.46
N PHE A 10 -10.76 22.34 -7.69
CA PHE A 10 -11.05 21.00 -7.17
C PHE A 10 -11.39 20.01 -8.28
N GLY A 11 -12.14 20.44 -9.31
CA GLY A 11 -12.45 19.61 -10.47
C GLY A 11 -11.22 19.29 -11.32
N ALA A 12 -10.36 20.29 -11.57
CA ALA A 12 -9.08 20.08 -12.24
C ALA A 12 -8.14 19.20 -11.42
N TRP A 13 -8.09 19.39 -10.10
CA TRP A 13 -7.33 18.57 -9.16
C TRP A 13 -7.80 17.11 -9.13
N LEU A 14 -9.11 16.85 -9.19
CA LEU A 14 -9.66 15.50 -9.28
C LEU A 14 -9.34 14.84 -10.63
N LEU A 15 -9.36 15.60 -11.73
CA LEU A 15 -8.97 15.11 -13.05
C LEU A 15 -7.48 14.79 -13.13
N ASP A 16 -6.63 15.63 -12.54
CA ASP A 16 -5.20 15.37 -12.38
C ASP A 16 -4.94 14.09 -11.55
N ILE A 17 -5.69 13.85 -10.47
CA ILE A 17 -5.58 12.61 -9.67
C ILE A 17 -5.91 11.37 -10.50
N GLY A 18 -6.88 11.46 -11.41
CA GLY A 18 -7.29 10.36 -12.28
C GLY A 18 -6.22 9.93 -13.30
N ASP A 19 -5.41 10.88 -13.76
CA ASP A 19 -4.45 10.73 -14.86
C ASP A 19 -2.98 10.62 -14.43
N ILE A 20 -2.67 10.61 -13.12
CA ILE A 20 -1.28 10.37 -12.69
C ILE A 20 -0.86 8.96 -13.09
N ASP A 21 -0.01 8.91 -14.10
CA ASP A 21 0.77 7.73 -14.45
C ASP A 21 1.90 7.54 -13.44
N PHE A 22 1.65 6.69 -12.44
CA PHE A 22 2.63 6.35 -11.41
C PHE A 22 3.86 5.62 -11.94
N SER A 23 3.87 5.18 -13.20
CA SER A 23 5.05 4.57 -13.82
C SER A 23 6.14 5.61 -14.16
N SER A 24 5.74 6.87 -14.40
CA SER A 24 6.63 7.96 -14.81
C SER A 24 6.71 9.12 -13.82
N VAL A 25 5.97 9.05 -12.70
CA VAL A 25 5.91 10.12 -11.69
C VAL A 25 7.23 10.31 -10.93
N THR A 26 7.56 11.56 -10.63
CA THR A 26 8.77 11.95 -9.89
C THR A 26 8.49 12.16 -8.39
N PRO A 27 9.49 11.96 -7.50
CA PRO A 27 9.34 12.25 -6.08
C PRO A 27 8.89 13.69 -5.77
N GLN A 28 9.30 14.65 -6.62
CA GLN A 28 8.98 16.07 -6.48
C GLN A 28 7.49 16.34 -6.71
N GLU A 29 6.87 15.62 -7.66
CA GLU A 29 5.43 15.75 -7.95
C GLU A 29 4.58 15.21 -6.80
N LEU A 30 5.06 14.18 -6.10
CA LEU A 30 4.34 13.56 -4.98
C LEU A 30 4.54 14.29 -3.64
N LYS A 31 5.60 15.11 -3.52
CA LYS A 31 5.97 15.75 -2.25
C LYS A 31 4.87 16.69 -1.74
N GLY A 32 4.42 16.46 -0.51
CA GLY A 32 3.44 17.31 0.17
C GLY A 32 2.00 17.13 -0.32
N ARG A 33 1.73 16.11 -1.14
CA ARG A 33 0.39 15.76 -1.62
C ARG A 33 -0.15 14.55 -0.86
N ALA A 34 -1.44 14.57 -0.57
CA ALA A 34 -2.19 13.38 -0.18
C ALA A 34 -2.82 12.77 -1.44
N ILE A 35 -2.74 11.45 -1.58
CA ILE A 35 -3.25 10.72 -2.74
C ILE A 35 -4.38 9.82 -2.26
N LEU A 36 -5.54 9.93 -2.89
CA LEU A 36 -6.71 9.13 -2.58
C LEU A 36 -7.11 8.31 -3.80
N THR A 37 -7.29 7.00 -3.62
CA THR A 37 -7.76 6.09 -4.66
C THR A 37 -9.00 5.34 -4.20
N VAL A 38 -9.84 4.95 -5.17
CA VAL A 38 -11.06 4.15 -4.90
C VAL A 38 -10.74 2.68 -4.63
N ASN A 39 -9.61 2.17 -5.13
CA ASN A 39 -9.17 0.79 -4.96
C ASN A 39 -7.98 0.73 -3.98
N ASN A 40 -8.07 -0.15 -2.98
CA ASN A 40 -7.01 -0.43 -2.00
C ASN A 40 -5.77 -1.06 -2.64
N GLU A 41 -5.93 -1.90 -3.66
CA GLU A 41 -4.82 -2.50 -4.41
C GLU A 41 -3.98 -1.40 -5.08
N ARG A 42 -4.64 -0.48 -5.79
CA ARG A 42 -3.98 0.70 -6.39
C ARG A 42 -3.37 1.62 -5.32
N SER A 43 -4.01 1.76 -4.15
CA SER A 43 -3.42 2.51 -3.03
C SER A 43 -2.10 1.87 -2.56
N MET A 44 -2.06 0.54 -2.47
CA MET A 44 -0.88 -0.21 -2.06
C MET A 44 0.27 -0.08 -3.06
N GLU A 45 -0.02 -0.16 -4.36
CA GLU A 45 0.98 0.08 -5.42
C GLU A 45 1.62 1.46 -5.29
N ILE A 46 0.79 2.50 -5.10
CA ILE A 46 1.26 3.88 -4.94
C ILE A 46 2.10 4.02 -3.68
N ASN A 47 1.65 3.46 -2.55
CA ASN A 47 2.38 3.51 -1.29
C ASN A 47 3.75 2.83 -1.42
N ASN A 48 3.83 1.68 -2.10
CA ASN A 48 5.08 1.00 -2.40
C ASN A 48 6.00 1.84 -3.30
N LYS A 49 5.44 2.51 -4.32
CA LYS A 49 6.21 3.41 -5.19
C LYS A 49 6.79 4.60 -4.44
N VAL A 50 6.00 5.21 -3.55
CA VAL A 50 6.47 6.30 -2.68
C VAL A 50 7.57 5.81 -1.74
N LEU A 51 7.44 4.59 -1.19
CA LEU A 51 8.48 3.97 -0.37
C LEU A 51 9.79 3.78 -1.16
N GLU A 52 9.75 3.38 -2.43
CA GLU A 52 10.95 3.29 -3.27
C GLU A 52 11.72 4.60 -3.34
N PHE A 53 11.01 5.73 -3.45
CA PHE A 53 11.61 7.07 -3.49
C PHE A 53 12.17 7.55 -2.14
N MET A 54 11.75 6.96 -1.03
CA MET A 54 12.26 7.35 0.28
C MET A 54 13.71 6.88 0.48
N PRO A 55 14.59 7.73 1.05
CA PRO A 55 15.94 7.33 1.40
C PRO A 55 15.93 6.31 2.54
N GLY A 56 17.00 5.51 2.63
CA GLY A 56 17.18 4.51 3.69
C GLY A 56 16.84 3.08 3.26
N ASN A 57 17.18 2.13 4.13
CA ASN A 57 17.00 0.71 3.88
C ASN A 57 15.55 0.30 4.10
N GLU A 58 15.02 -0.49 3.16
CA GLU A 58 13.73 -1.15 3.29
C GLU A 58 13.83 -2.33 4.26
N THR A 59 12.84 -2.44 5.16
CA THR A 59 12.62 -3.60 6.01
C THR A 59 11.31 -4.25 5.58
N VAL A 60 11.37 -5.54 5.29
CA VAL A 60 10.22 -6.33 4.84
C VAL A 60 9.73 -7.19 6.00
N PHE A 61 8.46 -7.02 6.38
CA PHE A 61 7.77 -7.86 7.35
C PHE A 61 6.82 -8.77 6.59
N LYS A 62 6.87 -10.07 6.87
CA LYS A 62 5.97 -11.05 6.27
C LYS A 62 4.98 -11.54 7.31
N ALA A 63 3.71 -11.59 6.96
CA ALA A 63 2.71 -12.29 7.75
C ALA A 63 3.10 -13.77 7.81
N VAL A 64 2.92 -14.41 8.96
CA VAL A 64 3.14 -15.85 9.10
C VAL A 64 1.77 -16.47 9.21
N ASP A 65 1.23 -16.91 8.08
CA ASP A 65 -0.02 -17.66 8.04
C ASP A 65 0.34 -19.14 8.12
N MET A 66 0.12 -19.76 9.28
CA MET A 66 0.29 -21.20 9.49
C MET A 66 -1.06 -21.82 9.86
N ILE A 67 -1.38 -22.97 9.29
CA ILE A 67 -2.53 -23.75 9.75
C ILE A 67 -2.20 -24.39 11.09
N MET A 68 -2.99 -24.06 12.11
CA MET A 68 -3.00 -24.73 13.39
C MET A 68 -3.91 -25.97 13.28
N SER A 69 -3.44 -27.03 12.62
CA SER A 69 -4.13 -28.34 12.55
C SER A 69 -3.24 -29.45 13.08
N GLU A 70 -3.84 -30.35 13.86
CA GLU A 70 -3.18 -31.57 14.35
C GLU A 70 -3.12 -32.67 13.27
N ASP A 71 -3.86 -32.53 12.16
CA ASP A 71 -3.83 -33.47 11.04
C ASP A 71 -2.64 -33.14 10.11
N PRO A 72 -1.66 -34.05 9.96
CA PRO A 72 -0.54 -33.88 9.03
C PRO A 72 -0.98 -33.73 7.56
N GLN A 73 -2.17 -34.22 7.18
CA GLN A 73 -2.70 -34.07 5.82
C GLN A 73 -3.11 -32.63 5.51
N ASP A 74 -3.57 -31.87 6.50
CA ASP A 74 -3.96 -30.46 6.29
C ASP A 74 -2.72 -29.59 5.99
N GLN A 75 -1.59 -29.86 6.67
CA GLN A 75 -0.32 -29.17 6.41
C GLN A 75 0.23 -29.45 5.01
N LEU A 76 -0.05 -30.64 4.45
CA LEU A 76 0.30 -30.99 3.07
C LEU A 76 -0.68 -30.40 2.05
N THR A 77 -1.94 -30.24 2.44
CA THR A 77 -3.02 -29.74 1.57
C THR A 77 -2.95 -28.22 1.39
N PHE A 78 -2.47 -27.51 2.41
CA PHE A 78 -2.36 -26.05 2.41
C PHE A 78 -0.93 -25.63 2.78
N PRO A 79 0.01 -25.71 1.82
CA PRO A 79 1.39 -25.31 2.06
C PRO A 79 1.48 -23.80 2.36
N GLU A 80 2.54 -23.38 3.05
CA GLU A 80 2.76 -21.97 3.41
C GLU A 80 2.75 -21.07 2.17
N GLU A 81 3.29 -21.52 1.03
CA GLU A 81 3.25 -20.75 -0.22
C GLU A 81 1.81 -20.49 -0.71
N PHE A 82 0.90 -21.43 -0.49
CA PHE A 82 -0.52 -21.24 -0.80
C PHE A 82 -1.15 -20.23 0.15
N LEU A 83 -0.88 -20.34 1.46
CA LEU A 83 -1.41 -19.40 2.47
C LEU A 83 -0.89 -17.98 2.24
N ASN A 84 0.40 -17.83 1.96
CA ASN A 84 1.07 -16.57 1.66
C ASN A 84 0.57 -15.91 0.36
N SER A 85 -0.04 -16.70 -0.54
CA SER A 85 -0.69 -16.18 -1.74
C SER A 85 -2.12 -15.70 -1.50
N LEU A 86 -2.74 -16.09 -0.37
CA LEU A 86 -4.05 -15.59 0.00
C LEU A 86 -3.86 -14.13 0.44
N THR A 87 -4.63 -13.25 -0.18
CA THR A 87 -4.91 -11.89 0.33
C THR A 87 -6.38 -11.83 0.73
N PRO A 88 -6.78 -12.39 1.89
CA PRO A 88 -8.17 -12.36 2.31
C PRO A 88 -8.61 -10.93 2.55
N THR A 89 -9.82 -10.61 2.14
CA THR A 89 -10.41 -9.29 2.33
C THR A 89 -10.45 -8.95 3.82
N GLY A 90 -9.73 -7.90 4.24
CA GLY A 90 -9.70 -7.44 5.64
C GLY A 90 -8.50 -7.92 6.46
N LEU A 91 -7.58 -8.69 5.90
CA LEU A 91 -6.26 -8.93 6.51
C LEU A 91 -5.20 -8.00 5.90
N PRO A 92 -4.18 -7.60 6.68
CA PRO A 92 -3.05 -6.86 6.13
C PRO A 92 -2.38 -7.69 5.02
N PRO A 93 -1.75 -7.03 4.02
CA PRO A 93 -1.03 -7.75 2.99
C PRO A 93 0.02 -8.68 3.60
N TYR A 94 0.22 -9.84 2.97
CA TYR A 94 1.23 -10.82 3.37
C TYR A 94 2.61 -10.18 3.53
N GLU A 95 2.93 -9.15 2.75
CA GLU A 95 4.19 -8.43 2.83
C GLU A 95 3.97 -6.95 3.15
N LEU A 96 4.59 -6.48 4.23
CA LEU A 96 4.61 -5.08 4.64
C LEU A 96 6.04 -4.53 4.54
N LYS A 97 6.22 -3.57 3.64
CA LYS A 97 7.50 -2.88 3.41
C LYS A 97 7.53 -1.57 4.17
N LEU A 98 8.58 -1.33 4.95
CA LEU A 98 8.74 -0.11 5.76
C LEU A 98 10.14 0.49 5.60
N LYS A 99 10.21 1.82 5.66
CA LYS A 99 11.47 2.59 5.74
C LYS A 99 11.42 3.58 6.90
N ILE A 100 12.57 3.93 7.45
CA ILE A 100 12.66 4.95 8.50
C ILE A 100 12.12 6.28 7.96
N GLY A 101 11.14 6.85 8.66
CA GLY A 101 10.49 8.11 8.28
C GLY A 101 9.27 7.96 7.37
N CYS A 102 8.86 6.73 7.02
CA CYS A 102 7.60 6.51 6.31
C CYS A 102 6.38 6.78 7.22
N ILE A 103 5.27 7.17 6.59
CA ILE A 103 3.99 7.40 7.28
C ILE A 103 3.25 6.06 7.35
N ILE A 104 2.80 5.68 8.55
CA ILE A 104 2.01 4.47 8.77
C ILE A 104 0.62 4.82 9.26
N MET A 105 -0.36 4.01 8.88
CA MET A 105 -1.71 4.03 9.44
C MET A 105 -1.94 2.70 10.16
N LEU A 106 -2.41 2.78 11.41
CA LEU A 106 -2.75 1.61 12.19
C LEU A 106 -4.18 1.18 11.84
N SER A 107 -4.31 0.04 11.18
CA SER A 107 -5.60 -0.64 10.98
C SER A 107 -5.74 -1.73 12.03
N ARG A 108 -6.79 -1.63 12.84
CA ARG A 108 -7.24 -2.71 13.74
C ARG A 108 -8.59 -3.18 13.23
N HIS A 109 -8.68 -4.47 12.92
CA HIS A 109 -9.94 -5.15 12.67
C HIS A 109 -10.31 -5.98 13.88
#